data_AF-A0A7Y5SQV4-F1
#
_entry.id   AF-A0A7Y5SQV4-F1
#
_cell.length_a   1.000
_cell.length_b   1.000
_cell.length_c   1.000
_cell.angle_alpha   90.00
_cell.angle_beta   90.00
_cell.angle_gamma   90.00
#
_symmetry.space_group_name_H-M   'P 1'
#
loop_
_entity.id
_entity.type
_entity.pdbx_description
1 polymer ?
#
loop_
_entity_poly.entity_id
_entity_poly.type
_entity_poly.pdbx_seq_one_letter_code
_entity_poly.pdbx_strand_id
1 'polypeptide(L)'
;LVVDEDEYLPLNIDWVIKDGLLPAAESWERVEQDPGRYLIDPPTEPPMDAASIELGRKLYAGKDAQCVKCHGPEGRGDGEEKELYDDWNKPKKGVTPEQTEQLAKFFTLPIQRLRARDFREGIFRGGNRPVDLYYRVDAGIHGTPMPAAGPSGGTQGVLKPEEIWHVVHYIRSLAKH
;
A
#
# COMPACT_ATOMS: atom_id res chain seq x y z
N LEU A 1 -3.47 -0.13 10.37
CA LEU A 1 -3.98 0.29 11.68
C LEU A 1 -4.40 1.73 11.54
N VAL A 2 -5.65 1.97 11.12
CA VAL A 2 -6.25 3.29 11.32
C VAL A 2 -6.55 3.31 12.81
N VAL A 3 -5.88 4.17 13.57
CA VAL A 3 -6.25 4.39 14.97
C VAL A 3 -7.61 5.05 14.90
N ASP A 4 -8.66 4.32 15.25
CA ASP A 4 -10.01 4.88 15.37
C ASP A 4 -9.97 5.91 16.51
N GLU A 5 -10.23 7.17 16.18
CA GLU A 5 -10.02 8.31 17.09
C GLU A 5 -11.11 8.42 18.16
N ASP A 6 -12.18 7.63 18.03
CA ASP A 6 -13.26 7.48 19.02
C ASP A 6 -13.06 6.25 19.94
N GLU A 7 -12.01 5.45 19.70
CA GLU A 7 -11.73 4.23 20.43
C GLU A 7 -10.86 4.51 21.68
N TYR A 8 -11.33 4.06 22.85
CA TYR A 8 -10.60 4.28 24.10
C TYR A 8 -9.22 3.64 24.03
N LEU A 9 -8.17 4.43 24.27
CA LEU A 9 -6.83 3.88 24.50
C LEU A 9 -6.89 2.86 25.64
N PRO A 10 -6.17 1.72 25.54
CA PRO A 10 -6.19 0.67 26.55
C PRO A 10 -5.99 1.23 27.96
N LEU A 11 -7.00 1.12 28.81
CA LEU A 11 -6.93 1.60 30.20
C LEU A 11 -6.09 0.66 31.11
N ASN A 12 -5.71 -0.52 30.60
CA ASN A 12 -4.85 -1.48 31.28
C ASN A 12 -4.18 -2.46 30.30
N ILE A 13 -3.22 -3.23 30.83
CA ILE A 13 -2.45 -4.24 30.08
C ILE A 13 -3.34 -5.35 29.50
N ASP A 14 -4.43 -5.74 30.19
CA ASP A 14 -5.32 -6.80 29.71
C ASP A 14 -6.00 -6.42 28.40
N TRP A 15 -6.36 -5.14 28.24
CA TRP A 15 -6.90 -4.63 26.98
C TRP A 15 -5.83 -4.61 25.89
N VAL A 16 -4.62 -4.10 26.18
CA VAL A 16 -3.49 -4.12 25.22
C VAL A 16 -3.25 -5.53 24.70
N ILE A 17 -3.30 -6.52 25.60
CA ILE A 17 -3.12 -7.92 25.25
C ILE A 17 -4.25 -8.38 24.33
N LYS A 18 -5.51 -8.13 24.69
CA LYS A 18 -6.68 -8.63 23.93
C LYS A 18 -6.88 -7.98 22.58
N ASP A 19 -6.62 -6.68 22.47
CA ASP A 19 -6.93 -5.92 21.26
C ASP A 19 -5.71 -5.72 20.36
N GLY A 20 -4.53 -5.54 20.96
CA GLY A 20 -3.28 -5.34 20.22
C GLY A 20 -2.50 -6.63 20.00
N LEU A 21 -2.06 -7.26 21.10
CA LEU A 21 -1.06 -8.33 21.04
C LEU A 21 -1.62 -9.65 20.50
N LEU A 22 -2.74 -10.12 21.05
CA LEU A 22 -3.33 -11.41 20.67
C LEU A 22 -3.75 -11.42 19.20
N PRO A 23 -4.45 -10.40 18.65
CA PRO A 23 -4.81 -10.42 17.24
C PRO A 23 -3.60 -10.41 16.31
N ALA A 24 -2.51 -9.73 16.70
CA ALA A 24 -1.25 -9.75 15.97
C ALA A 24 -0.60 -11.15 16.03
N ALA A 25 -0.51 -11.76 17.21
CA ALA A 25 0.04 -13.11 17.39
C ALA A 25 -0.79 -14.16 16.63
N GLU A 26 -2.11 -14.12 16.74
CA GLU A 26 -3.03 -14.97 15.99
C GLU A 26 -2.90 -14.76 14.48
N SER A 27 -2.58 -13.53 14.02
CA SER A 27 -2.33 -13.29 12.60
C SER A 27 -1.13 -14.05 12.07
N TRP A 28 -0.09 -14.22 12.89
CA TRP A 28 1.07 -15.04 12.53
C TRP A 28 0.72 -16.52 12.57
N GLU A 29 0.01 -16.97 13.59
CA GLU A 29 -0.42 -18.37 13.68
C GLU A 29 -1.31 -18.77 12.50
N ARG A 30 -2.22 -17.88 12.05
CA ARG A 30 -3.05 -18.13 10.85
C ARG A 30 -2.22 -18.37 9.60
N VAL A 31 -1.11 -17.65 9.43
CA VAL A 31 -0.18 -17.84 8.30
C VAL A 31 0.54 -19.19 8.40
N GLU A 32 0.93 -19.60 9.60
CA GLU A 32 1.58 -20.89 9.82
C GLU A 32 0.62 -22.07 9.58
N GLN A 33 -0.65 -21.92 9.96
CA GLN A 33 -1.68 -22.95 9.80
C GLN A 33 -2.16 -23.09 8.34
N ASP A 34 -2.28 -21.98 7.60
CA ASP A 34 -2.74 -21.96 6.21
C ASP A 34 -1.89 -21.02 5.34
N PRO A 35 -0.63 -21.38 5.07
CA PRO A 35 0.28 -20.51 4.33
C PRO A 35 -0.25 -20.21 2.92
N GLY A 36 -0.94 -21.15 2.28
CA GLY A 36 -1.49 -20.97 0.93
C GLY A 36 -2.57 -19.88 0.83
N ARG A 37 -3.22 -19.54 1.94
CA ARG A 37 -4.22 -18.46 1.99
C ARG A 37 -3.63 -17.08 2.23
N TYR A 38 -2.48 -17.00 2.92
CA TYR A 38 -1.95 -15.74 3.43
C TYR A 38 -0.59 -15.34 2.84
N LEU A 39 0.20 -16.30 2.35
CA LEU A 39 1.43 -16.00 1.63
C LEU A 39 1.09 -15.62 0.19
N ILE A 40 1.73 -14.55 -0.28
CA ILE A 40 1.67 -14.17 -1.68
C ILE A 40 2.64 -15.08 -2.42
N ASP A 41 2.10 -15.95 -3.27
CA ASP A 41 2.87 -16.78 -4.20
C ASP A 41 2.66 -16.24 -5.63
N PRO A 42 3.57 -15.39 -6.13
CA PRO A 42 3.42 -14.83 -7.47
C PRO A 42 3.42 -15.95 -8.52
N PRO A 43 2.49 -15.94 -9.49
CA PRO A 43 2.55 -16.89 -10.60
C PRO A 43 3.84 -16.65 -11.41
N THR A 44 4.19 -17.57 -12.29
CA THR A 44 5.36 -17.41 -13.16
C THR A 44 5.31 -16.08 -13.93
N GLU A 45 6.35 -15.26 -13.78
CA GLU A 45 6.49 -13.99 -14.53
C GLU A 45 6.48 -14.30 -16.04
N PRO A 46 5.52 -13.74 -16.81
CA PRO A 46 5.54 -13.88 -18.27
C PRO A 46 6.73 -13.11 -18.86
N PRO A 47 7.09 -13.35 -20.13
CA PRO A 47 8.09 -12.51 -20.80
C PRO A 47 7.70 -11.03 -20.78
N MET A 48 8.65 -10.16 -20.46
CA MET A 48 8.46 -8.71 -20.56
C MET A 48 8.57 -8.27 -22.03
N ASP A 49 7.45 -8.36 -22.75
CA ASP A 49 7.32 -7.93 -24.14
C ASP A 49 6.39 -6.71 -24.31
N ALA A 50 6.28 -6.21 -25.53
CA ALA A 50 5.45 -5.05 -25.85
C ALA A 50 3.95 -5.28 -25.55
N ALA A 51 3.46 -6.50 -25.71
CA ALA A 51 2.06 -6.83 -25.44
C ALA A 51 1.78 -6.78 -23.92
N SER A 52 2.68 -7.33 -23.13
CA SER A 52 2.60 -7.27 -21.68
C SER A 52 2.72 -5.83 -21.15
N ILE A 53 3.60 -5.02 -21.71
CA ILE A 53 3.76 -3.61 -21.30
C ILE A 53 2.49 -2.81 -21.61
N GLU A 54 1.92 -3.00 -22.82
CA GLU A 54 0.69 -2.31 -23.21
C GLU A 54 -0.52 -2.73 -22.38
N LEU A 55 -0.64 -4.03 -22.06
CA LEU A 55 -1.67 -4.51 -21.13
C LEU A 55 -1.48 -3.91 -19.73
N GLY A 56 -0.25 -3.90 -19.23
CA GLY A 56 0.10 -3.27 -17.96
C GLY A 56 -0.27 -1.80 -17.88
N ARG A 57 0.01 -1.04 -18.94
CA ARG A 57 -0.36 0.37 -19.06
C ARG A 57 -1.88 0.57 -18.97
N LYS A 58 -2.67 -0.29 -19.63
CA LYS A 58 -4.14 -0.23 -19.58
C LYS A 58 -4.67 -0.54 -18.18
N LEU A 59 -4.15 -1.57 -17.52
CA LEU A 59 -4.53 -1.96 -16.17
C LEU A 59 -4.16 -0.87 -15.16
N TYR A 60 -2.96 -0.31 -15.27
CA TYR A 60 -2.47 0.80 -14.45
C TYR A 60 -3.35 2.06 -14.55
N ALA A 61 -3.82 2.39 -15.76
CA ALA A 61 -4.77 3.48 -16.01
C ALA A 61 -6.24 3.08 -15.83
N GLY A 62 -6.49 1.82 -15.46
CA GLY A 62 -7.82 1.25 -15.32
C GLY A 62 -8.62 1.92 -14.21
N LYS A 63 -9.95 1.88 -14.36
CA LYS A 63 -10.88 2.46 -13.37
C LYS A 63 -10.85 1.73 -12.03
N ASP A 64 -10.40 0.48 -12.03
CA ASP A 64 -10.33 -0.36 -10.85
C ASP A 64 -9.04 -0.05 -10.07
N ALA A 65 -7.87 -0.11 -10.71
CA ALA A 65 -6.58 0.12 -10.05
C ALA A 65 -6.24 1.60 -9.78
N GLN A 66 -6.69 2.51 -10.64
CA GLN A 66 -6.57 3.98 -10.48
C GLN A 66 -5.17 4.50 -10.12
N CYS A 67 -4.10 3.78 -10.51
CA CYS A 67 -2.73 4.10 -10.11
C CYS A 67 -2.30 5.51 -10.54
N VAL A 68 -2.84 5.97 -11.67
CA VAL A 68 -2.63 7.30 -12.27
C VAL A 68 -2.98 8.44 -11.32
N LYS A 69 -3.96 8.28 -10.43
CA LYS A 69 -4.40 9.35 -9.52
C LYS A 69 -3.27 9.87 -8.65
N CYS A 70 -2.40 8.99 -8.18
CA CYS A 70 -1.27 9.34 -7.32
C CYS A 70 0.06 9.37 -8.09
N HIS A 71 0.29 8.38 -8.95
CA HIS A 71 1.57 8.20 -9.63
C HIS A 71 1.68 8.93 -10.98
N GLY A 72 0.57 9.44 -11.52
CA GLY A 72 0.51 10.04 -12.86
C GLY A 72 0.54 9.00 -13.98
N PRO A 73 0.17 9.36 -15.22
CA PRO A 73 0.08 8.42 -16.34
C PRO A 73 1.44 7.83 -16.71
N GLU A 74 2.52 8.62 -16.57
CA GLU A 74 3.89 8.23 -16.89
C GLU A 74 4.70 7.86 -15.63
N GLY A 75 4.04 7.61 -14.50
CA GLY A 75 4.69 7.15 -13.27
C GLY A 75 5.66 8.15 -12.63
N ARG A 76 5.49 9.46 -12.86
CA ARG A 76 6.38 10.51 -12.34
C ARG A 76 6.08 10.92 -10.89
N GLY A 77 5.04 10.36 -10.29
CA GLY A 77 4.54 10.82 -8.99
C GLY A 77 3.84 12.18 -9.06
N ASP A 78 3.37 12.57 -10.25
CA ASP A 78 2.72 13.86 -10.56
C ASP A 78 1.20 13.73 -10.74
N GLY A 79 0.59 12.74 -10.09
CA GLY A 79 -0.85 12.53 -10.11
C GLY A 79 -1.66 13.70 -9.55
N GLU A 80 -2.96 13.71 -9.87
CA GLU A 80 -3.90 14.75 -9.41
C GLU A 80 -4.12 14.71 -7.89
N GLU A 81 -4.03 13.52 -7.29
CA GLU A 81 -4.14 13.35 -5.85
C GLU A 81 -2.86 13.87 -5.20
N LYS A 82 -3.05 14.92 -4.43
CA LYS A 82 -1.98 15.70 -3.85
C LYS A 82 -1.95 15.48 -2.34
N GLU A 83 -3.07 15.33 -1.65
CA GLU A 83 -3.07 15.26 -0.18
C GLU A 83 -2.79 13.84 0.33
N LEU A 84 -1.57 13.35 0.06
CA LEU A 84 -1.07 12.05 0.45
C LEU A 84 -0.27 12.18 1.75
N TYR A 85 -0.71 11.50 2.80
CA TYR A 85 -0.01 11.41 4.08
C TYR A 85 0.03 9.96 4.55
N ASP A 86 1.12 9.55 5.19
CA ASP A 86 1.13 8.28 5.92
C ASP A 86 0.29 8.40 7.19
N ASP A 87 -0.01 7.28 7.82
CA ASP A 87 -0.84 7.22 9.04
C ASP A 87 -0.23 8.02 10.22
N TRP A 88 1.06 8.37 10.16
CA TRP A 88 1.75 9.17 11.18
C TRP A 88 1.64 10.67 10.92
N ASN A 89 1.53 11.08 9.65
CA ASN A 89 1.49 12.47 9.21
C ASN A 89 0.08 12.93 8.77
N LYS A 90 -0.93 12.06 8.82
CA LYS A 90 -2.34 12.49 8.63
C LYS A 90 -2.74 13.44 9.77
N PRO A 91 -3.33 14.62 9.48
CA PRO A 91 -3.90 15.46 10.52
C PRO A 91 -4.99 14.68 11.26
N LYS A 92 -4.82 14.54 12.58
CA LYS A 92 -5.82 13.93 13.46
C LYS A 92 -6.73 15.03 14.01
N LYS A 93 -8.04 14.81 13.97
CA LYS A 93 -9.02 15.81 14.41
C LYS A 93 -9.85 15.20 15.52
N GLY A 94 -9.62 15.68 16.73
CA GLY A 94 -10.42 15.28 17.88
C GLY A 94 -11.88 15.73 17.73
N VAL A 95 -12.77 15.08 18.48
CA VAL A 95 -14.21 15.41 18.53
C VAL A 95 -14.43 16.84 19.00
N THR A 96 -13.54 17.36 19.87
CA THR A 96 -13.53 18.76 20.33
C THR A 96 -12.26 19.52 19.91
N PRO A 97 -12.29 20.87 19.93
CA PRO A 97 -11.10 21.69 19.73
C PRO A 97 -9.96 21.38 20.72
N GLU A 98 -10.29 21.14 21.98
CA GLU A 98 -9.31 20.82 23.03
C GLU A 98 -8.65 19.47 22.77
N GLN A 99 -9.42 18.47 22.31
CA GLN A 99 -8.86 17.18 21.91
C GLN A 99 -7.97 17.33 20.68
N THR A 100 -8.36 18.16 19.71
CA THR A 100 -7.52 18.46 18.53
C THR A 100 -6.19 19.12 18.95
N GLU A 101 -6.21 20.05 19.91
CA GLU A 101 -5.00 20.68 20.45
C GLU A 101 -4.09 19.68 21.18
N GLN A 102 -4.67 18.71 21.91
CA GLN A 102 -3.91 17.63 22.54
C GLN A 102 -3.26 16.70 21.51
N LEU A 103 -4.00 16.32 20.48
CA LEU A 103 -3.52 15.47 19.40
C LEU A 103 -2.43 16.13 18.56
N ALA A 104 -2.45 17.48 18.45
CA ALA A 104 -1.44 18.26 17.73
C ALA A 104 0.00 17.97 18.14
N LYS A 105 0.21 17.55 19.40
CA LYS A 105 1.53 17.25 19.97
C LYS A 105 2.12 15.93 19.47
N PHE A 106 1.31 15.03 18.92
CA PHE A 106 1.76 13.73 18.41
C PHE A 106 2.17 13.78 16.93
N PHE A 107 2.03 14.93 16.28
CA PHE A 107 2.46 15.09 14.90
C PHE A 107 3.97 15.36 14.82
N THR A 108 4.63 14.79 13.81
CA THR A 108 5.95 15.27 13.42
C THR A 108 5.74 16.60 12.70
N LEU A 109 6.11 17.71 13.35
CA LEU A 109 6.02 19.04 12.76
C LEU A 109 7.38 19.45 12.14
N PRO A 110 7.39 20.01 10.92
CA PRO A 110 6.22 20.25 10.06
C PRO A 110 5.68 18.94 9.46
N ILE A 111 4.36 18.87 9.26
CA ILE A 111 3.70 17.70 8.67
C ILE A 111 4.35 17.39 7.31
N GLN A 112 4.78 16.15 7.14
CA GLN A 112 5.43 15.71 5.90
C GLN A 112 4.42 15.07 4.97
N ARG A 113 4.19 15.73 3.83
CA ARG A 113 3.38 15.17 2.76
C ARG A 113 4.17 14.11 2.00
N LEU A 114 3.54 12.98 1.73
CA LEU A 114 4.09 11.95 0.86
C LEU A 114 4.07 12.40 -0.59
N ARG A 115 5.08 11.97 -1.33
CA ARG A 115 5.10 12.00 -2.78
C ARG A 115 5.13 10.58 -3.29
N ALA A 116 4.23 10.27 -4.22
CA ALA A 116 4.31 9.03 -4.97
C ALA A 116 5.67 8.94 -5.67
N ARG A 117 6.19 7.72 -5.78
CA ARG A 117 7.53 7.50 -6.34
C ARG A 117 7.52 7.83 -7.83
N ASP A 118 8.54 8.58 -8.28
CA ASP A 118 8.89 8.64 -9.69
C ASP A 118 9.56 7.31 -10.07
N PHE A 119 8.86 6.49 -10.84
CA PHE A 119 9.33 5.17 -11.27
C PHE A 119 10.48 5.25 -12.27
N ARG A 120 10.66 6.39 -12.93
CA ARG A 120 11.71 6.60 -13.93
C ARG A 120 13.11 6.59 -13.33
N GLU A 121 13.20 6.86 -12.04
CA GLU A 121 14.45 6.83 -11.27
C GLU A 121 14.94 5.39 -11.02
N GLY A 122 14.10 4.37 -11.21
CA GLY A 122 14.47 2.96 -10.98
C GLY A 122 14.74 2.60 -9.51
N ILE A 123 14.49 3.53 -8.58
CA ILE A 123 14.69 3.36 -7.14
C ILE A 123 13.33 3.13 -6.47
N PHE A 124 13.09 1.91 -6.01
CA PHE A 124 11.82 1.49 -5.43
C PHE A 124 11.94 1.16 -3.94
N ARG A 125 10.83 1.31 -3.21
CA ARG A 125 10.76 0.88 -1.81
C ARG A 125 10.69 -0.65 -1.74
N GLY A 126 11.68 -1.28 -1.13
CA GLY A 126 11.69 -2.73 -0.90
C GLY A 126 12.43 -3.57 -1.94
N GLY A 127 13.15 -2.94 -2.88
CA GLY A 127 13.96 -3.63 -3.90
C GLY A 127 13.48 -3.33 -5.32
N ASN A 128 14.36 -3.57 -6.30
CA ASN A 128 14.10 -3.29 -7.72
C ASN A 128 13.98 -4.56 -8.58
N ARG A 129 13.97 -5.76 -7.97
CA ARG A 129 13.69 -7.00 -8.71
C ARG A 129 12.21 -7.02 -9.10
N PRO A 130 11.83 -7.70 -10.19
CA PRO A 130 10.43 -7.75 -10.63
C PRO A 130 9.49 -8.26 -9.53
N VAL A 131 9.92 -9.31 -8.83
CA VAL A 131 9.18 -9.89 -7.71
C VAL A 131 9.02 -8.92 -6.52
N ASP A 132 9.99 -8.04 -6.29
CA ASP A 132 9.89 -7.04 -5.22
C ASP A 132 8.77 -6.03 -5.53
N LEU A 133 8.65 -5.65 -6.81
CA LEU A 133 7.57 -4.79 -7.29
C LEU A 133 6.22 -5.50 -7.26
N TYR A 134 6.19 -6.78 -7.63
CA TYR A 134 4.99 -7.62 -7.54
C TYR A 134 4.41 -7.57 -6.13
N TYR A 135 5.23 -7.87 -5.10
CA TYR A 135 4.76 -7.86 -3.71
C TYR A 135 4.21 -6.50 -3.26
N ARG A 136 4.76 -5.39 -3.77
CA ARG A 136 4.29 -4.04 -3.43
C ARG A 136 2.98 -3.68 -4.11
N VAL A 137 2.77 -4.12 -5.35
CA VAL A 137 1.50 -3.92 -6.06
C VAL A 137 0.42 -4.83 -5.47
N ASP A 138 0.76 -6.08 -5.19
CA ASP A 138 -0.16 -7.07 -4.63
C ASP A 138 -0.64 -6.67 -3.23
N ALA A 139 0.29 -6.46 -2.28
CA ALA A 139 -0.03 -6.16 -0.88
C ALA A 139 -0.31 -4.67 -0.59
N GLY A 140 0.10 -3.77 -1.49
CA GLY A 140 0.16 -2.34 -1.20
C GLY A 140 1.29 -1.99 -0.24
N ILE A 141 1.25 -0.77 0.30
CA ILE A 141 2.20 -0.30 1.31
C ILE A 141 1.43 0.13 2.56
N HIS A 142 1.33 -0.79 3.52
CA HIS A 142 0.71 -0.52 4.81
C HIS A 142 1.29 0.72 5.51
N GLY A 143 0.41 1.50 6.13
CA GLY A 143 0.78 2.80 6.71
C GLY A 143 0.75 3.96 5.72
N THR A 144 0.53 3.70 4.42
CA THR A 144 0.44 4.74 3.39
C THR A 144 -0.90 4.67 2.65
N PRO A 145 -1.25 5.68 1.83
CA PRO A 145 -2.44 5.63 0.98
C PRO A 145 -2.37 4.64 -0.19
N MET A 146 -1.25 3.94 -0.43
CA MET A 146 -1.12 2.99 -1.54
C MET A 146 -1.80 1.66 -1.17
N PRO A 147 -2.97 1.34 -1.77
CA PRO A 147 -3.73 0.15 -1.41
C PRO A 147 -3.13 -1.12 -2.04
N ALA A 148 -3.58 -2.27 -1.55
CA ALA A 148 -3.38 -3.56 -2.20
C ALA A 148 -4.17 -3.62 -3.52
N ALA A 149 -3.54 -4.07 -4.61
CA ALA A 149 -4.23 -4.38 -5.86
C ALA A 149 -4.50 -5.88 -6.01
N GLY A 150 -3.75 -6.73 -5.30
CA GLY A 150 -3.88 -8.19 -5.33
C GLY A 150 -4.95 -8.72 -4.38
N PRO A 151 -5.23 -10.03 -4.44
CA PRO A 151 -6.13 -10.69 -3.51
C PRO A 151 -5.54 -10.72 -2.09
N SER A 152 -6.40 -10.72 -1.06
CA SER A 152 -5.94 -10.82 0.33
C SER A 152 -6.91 -11.58 1.20
N GLY A 153 -6.42 -12.55 1.98
CA GLY A 153 -7.23 -13.25 2.99
C GLY A 153 -8.50 -13.93 2.46
N GLY A 154 -8.54 -14.26 1.16
CA GLY A 154 -9.70 -14.86 0.47
C GLY A 154 -10.65 -13.87 -0.21
N THR A 155 -10.35 -12.56 -0.21
CA THR A 155 -11.07 -11.58 -1.03
C THR A 155 -10.40 -11.42 -2.39
N GLN A 156 -11.23 -11.14 -3.41
CA GLN A 156 -10.72 -10.88 -4.75
C GLN A 156 -10.02 -9.51 -4.80
N GLY A 157 -8.83 -9.48 -5.39
CA GLY A 157 -8.10 -8.25 -5.68
C GLY A 157 -8.75 -7.43 -6.78
N VAL A 158 -8.34 -6.18 -6.86
CA VAL A 158 -8.67 -5.27 -7.98
C VAL A 158 -8.07 -5.78 -9.29
N LEU A 159 -6.91 -6.44 -9.20
CA LEU A 159 -6.22 -7.12 -10.27
C LEU A 159 -6.10 -8.62 -9.95
N LYS A 160 -6.10 -9.44 -11.00
CA LYS A 160 -5.72 -10.86 -10.88
C LYS A 160 -4.21 -10.98 -10.68
N PRO A 161 -3.72 -12.06 -10.04
CA PRO A 161 -2.28 -12.31 -9.86
C PRO A 161 -1.47 -12.19 -11.16
N GLU A 162 -1.97 -12.71 -12.28
CA GLU A 162 -1.29 -12.64 -13.57
C GLU A 162 -1.25 -11.22 -14.14
N GLU A 163 -2.29 -10.42 -13.87
CA GLU A 163 -2.40 -9.04 -14.34
C GLU A 163 -1.41 -8.11 -13.63
N ILE A 164 -1.04 -8.41 -12.39
CA ILE A 164 -0.05 -7.66 -11.63
C ILE A 164 1.32 -7.69 -12.33
N TRP A 165 1.71 -8.81 -12.92
CA TRP A 165 2.96 -8.89 -13.70
C TRP A 165 2.99 -7.91 -14.87
N HIS A 166 1.88 -7.76 -15.57
CA HIS A 166 1.77 -6.82 -16.67
C HIS A 166 1.96 -5.37 -16.17
N VAL A 167 1.36 -5.02 -15.04
CA VAL A 167 1.57 -3.71 -14.39
C VAL A 167 3.03 -3.52 -13.97
N VAL A 168 3.67 -4.54 -13.41
CA VAL A 168 5.11 -4.52 -13.07
C VAL A 168 5.97 -4.28 -14.32
N HIS A 169 5.67 -4.96 -15.43
CA HIS A 169 6.37 -4.72 -16.70
C HIS A 169 6.21 -3.28 -17.19
N TYR A 170 5.01 -2.71 -17.09
CA TYR A 170 4.80 -1.30 -17.41
C TYR A 170 5.64 -0.39 -16.51
N ILE A 171 5.60 -0.57 -15.19
CA ILE A 171 6.40 0.23 -14.24
C ILE A 171 7.89 0.15 -14.56
N ARG A 172 8.40 -1.07 -14.83
CA ARG A 172 9.81 -1.27 -15.18
C ARG A 172 10.18 -0.65 -16.52
N SER A 173 9.26 -0.62 -17.49
CA SER A 173 9.49 0.03 -18.79
C SER A 173 9.66 1.55 -18.69
N LEU A 174 9.18 2.16 -17.59
CA LEU A 174 9.34 3.60 -17.32
C LEU A 174 10.70 3.93 -16.71
N ALA A 175 11.32 2.98 -15.99
CA ALA A 175 12.63 3.17 -15.35
C ALA A 175 13.71 3.37 -16.41
N LYS A 176 14.51 4.44 -16.26
CA LYS A 176 15.69 4.62 -17.12
C LYS A 176 16.75 3.60 -16.71
N HIS A 177 17.33 2.93 -17.70
CA HIS A 177 18.51 2.07 -17.53
C HIS A 177 19.80 2.90 -17.50
#